data_AF-A0A7H8MIB7-F1
#
_entry.id   AF-A0A7H8MIB7-F1
#
_cell.length_a   1.000
_cell.length_b   1.000
_cell.length_c   1.000
_cell.angle_alpha   90.00
_cell.angle_beta   90.00
_cell.angle_gamma   90.00
#
_symmetry.space_group_name_H-M   'P 1'
#
loop_
_entity.id
_entity.type
_entity.pdbx_description
1 polymer ?
#
loop_
_entity_poly.entity_id
_entity_poly.type
_entity_poly.pdbx_seq_one_letter_code
_entity_poly.pdbx_strand_id
1 'polypeptide(L)'
;MDVSNGAMQSLAAPLADGTGALAAVLFPIAALAVVGLLIGGFLLGKRKKDTELPPPLPHEQPTKPEGRTHIDAHDPHASDRFPSDGSALNPHQLDDHGNAPLPPHQDDPRTDTDPPRS
;
A
#
# COMPACT_ATOMS: atom_id res chain seq x y z
N MET A 1 -17.12 48.69 -11.77
CA MET A 1 -17.88 47.79 -10.89
C MET A 1 -17.14 47.79 -9.56
N ASP A 2 -17.76 48.34 -8.53
CA ASP A 2 -17.12 48.72 -7.27
C ASP A 2 -17.12 47.53 -6.30
N VAL A 3 -16.14 46.64 -6.47
CA VAL A 3 -16.04 45.37 -5.71
C VAL A 3 -15.64 45.58 -4.25
N SER A 4 -15.01 46.70 -3.93
CA SER A 4 -14.50 47.01 -2.60
C SER A 4 -15.61 47.38 -1.62
N ASN A 5 -16.62 48.11 -2.10
CA ASN A 5 -17.75 48.55 -1.26
C ASN A 5 -18.68 47.39 -0.86
N GLY A 6 -18.86 46.40 -1.73
CA GLY A 6 -19.65 45.20 -1.43
C GLY A 6 -19.06 44.35 -0.30
N ALA A 7 -17.74 44.17 -0.29
CA ALA A 7 -17.05 43.39 0.76
C ALA A 7 -17.18 44.03 2.15
N MET A 8 -17.07 45.36 2.21
CA MET A 8 -17.23 46.11 3.48
C MET A 8 -18.68 46.07 3.98
N GLN A 9 -19.68 46.13 3.09
CA GLN A 9 -21.09 45.96 3.47
C GLN A 9 -21.40 44.54 3.96
N SER A 10 -20.83 43.50 3.33
CA SER A 10 -21.00 42.11 3.75
C SER A 10 -20.38 41.78 5.09
N LEU A 11 -19.31 42.50 5.48
CA LEU A 11 -18.70 42.35 6.80
C LEU A 11 -19.45 43.14 7.87
N ALA A 12 -19.99 44.32 7.52
CA ALA A 12 -20.73 45.18 8.44
C ALA A 12 -22.02 44.56 8.99
N ALA A 13 -22.75 43.79 8.17
CA ALA A 13 -24.00 43.16 8.57
C ALA A 13 -23.85 42.17 9.75
N PRO A 14 -22.93 41.18 9.72
CA PRO A 14 -22.68 40.31 10.87
C PRO A 14 -21.94 41.02 12.01
N LEU A 15 -21.14 42.06 11.75
CA LEU A 15 -20.46 42.83 12.81
C LEU A 15 -21.44 43.69 13.65
N ALA A 16 -22.55 44.14 13.06
CA ALA A 16 -23.59 44.91 13.76
C ALA A 16 -24.50 44.04 14.63
N ASP A 17 -24.61 42.76 14.30
CA ASP A 17 -25.32 41.77 15.10
C ASP A 17 -24.32 41.10 16.06
N GLY A 18 -24.41 41.34 17.36
CA GLY A 18 -23.38 40.93 18.34
C GLY A 18 -23.04 39.42 18.30
N THR A 19 -23.98 38.59 17.84
CA THR A 19 -23.77 37.15 17.60
C THR A 19 -23.00 36.87 16.30
N GLY A 20 -23.24 37.66 15.25
CA GLY A 20 -22.56 37.56 13.96
C GLY A 20 -21.08 37.98 14.05
N ALA A 21 -20.75 38.92 14.92
CA ALA A 21 -19.38 39.39 15.13
C ALA A 21 -18.48 38.28 15.72
N LEU A 22 -19.01 37.51 16.68
CA LEU A 22 -18.30 36.37 17.27
C LEU A 22 -18.10 35.26 16.23
N ALA A 23 -19.12 34.95 15.42
CA ALA A 23 -19.02 33.97 14.35
C ALA A 23 -18.01 34.40 13.27
N ALA A 24 -17.95 35.69 12.92
CA ALA A 24 -17.01 36.23 11.94
C ALA A 24 -15.54 36.08 12.35
N VAL A 25 -15.25 36.01 13.66
CA VAL A 25 -13.88 35.80 14.18
C VAL A 25 -13.58 34.33 14.45
N LEU A 26 -14.51 33.60 15.07
CA LEU A 26 -14.27 32.21 15.45
C LEU A 26 -14.23 31.27 14.25
N PHE A 27 -15.03 31.53 13.21
CA PHE A 27 -15.09 30.69 12.02
C PHE A 27 -13.76 30.62 11.24
N PRO A 28 -13.09 31.74 10.90
CA PRO A 28 -11.78 31.66 10.24
C PRO A 28 -10.71 31.03 11.13
N ILE A 29 -10.76 31.25 12.45
CA ILE A 29 -9.83 30.59 13.39
C ILE A 29 -10.05 29.08 13.38
N ALA A 30 -11.30 28.61 13.45
CA ALA A 30 -11.62 27.20 13.38
C ALA A 30 -11.22 26.59 12.01
N ALA A 31 -11.46 27.31 10.92
CA ALA A 31 -11.04 26.88 9.58
C ALA A 31 -9.51 26.73 9.50
N LEU A 32 -8.75 27.70 10.00
CA LEU A 32 -7.29 27.64 10.06
C LEU A 32 -6.80 26.51 10.97
N ALA A 33 -7.47 26.27 12.10
CA ALA A 33 -7.14 25.16 12.99
C ALA A 33 -7.33 23.79 12.30
N VAL A 34 -8.43 23.60 11.57
CA VAL A 34 -8.67 22.38 10.78
C VAL A 34 -7.62 22.21 9.69
N VAL A 35 -7.31 23.27 8.93
CA VAL A 35 -6.26 23.23 7.89
C VAL A 35 -4.91 22.89 8.51
N GLY A 36 -4.55 23.52 9.64
CA GLY A 36 -3.31 23.23 10.37
C GLY A 36 -3.24 21.79 10.86
N LEU A 37 -4.35 21.23 11.37
CA LEU A 37 -4.44 19.83 11.79
C LEU A 37 -4.19 18.87 10.61
N LEU A 38 -4.80 19.14 9.45
CA LEU A 38 -4.64 18.30 8.25
C LEU A 38 -3.19 18.33 7.73
N ILE A 39 -2.59 19.52 7.65
CA ILE A 39 -1.18 19.67 7.25
C ILE A 39 -0.26 18.98 8.25
N GLY A 40 -0.49 19.19 9.55
CA GLY A 40 0.30 18.56 10.62
C GLY A 40 0.24 17.03 10.56
N GLY A 41 -0.96 16.46 10.38
CA GLY A 41 -1.14 15.02 10.22
C GLY A 41 -0.43 14.46 8.98
N PHE A 42 -0.52 15.16 7.85
CA PHE A 42 0.18 14.78 6.62
C PHE A 42 1.71 14.79 6.79
N LEU A 43 2.25 15.86 7.38
CA LEU A 43 3.69 15.98 7.63
C LEU A 43 4.21 14.93 8.62
N LEU A 44 3.44 14.62 9.66
CA LEU A 44 3.80 13.56 10.61
C LEU A 44 3.81 12.18 9.94
N GLY A 45 2.83 11.90 9.07
CA GLY A 45 2.79 10.68 8.27
C GLY A 45 3.96 10.57 7.31
N LYS A 46 4.28 11.66 6.59
CA LYS A 46 5.47 11.73 5.72
C LYS A 46 6.75 11.46 6.50
N ARG A 47 6.96 12.13 7.63
CA ARG A 47 8.17 11.98 8.46
C ARG A 47 8.35 10.54 8.96
N LYS A 48 7.26 9.85 9.30
CA LYS A 48 7.30 8.43 9.67
C LYS A 48 7.78 7.56 8.51
N LYS A 49 7.25 7.79 7.30
CA LYS A 49 7.67 7.09 6.07
C LYS A 49 9.12 7.37 5.68
N ASP A 50 9.59 8.60 5.89
CA ASP A 50 10.99 8.99 5.62
C ASP A 50 11.98 8.33 6.61
N THR A 51 11.50 7.73 7.71
CA THR A 51 12.33 6.94 8.64
C THR A 51 12.50 5.49 8.18
N GLU A 52 11.68 5.05 7.22
CA GLU A 52 11.85 3.74 6.58
C GLU A 52 13.01 3.82 5.57
N LEU A 53 13.75 2.72 5.42
CA LEU A 53 14.79 2.64 4.39
C LEU A 53 14.15 2.87 3.01
N PRO A 54 14.79 3.67 2.14
CA PRO A 54 14.29 3.83 0.78
C PRO A 54 14.22 2.45 0.10
N PRO A 55 13.24 2.23 -0.79
CA PRO A 55 13.21 1.02 -1.60
C PRO A 55 14.56 0.81 -2.28
N PRO A 56 15.04 -0.45 -2.36
CA PRO A 56 16.34 -0.73 -2.95
C PRO A 56 16.38 -0.22 -4.39
N LEU A 57 17.49 0.40 -4.73
CA LEU A 57 17.73 0.90 -6.08
C LEU A 57 17.84 -0.28 -7.06
N PRO A 58 17.51 -0.11 -8.36
CA PRO A 58 17.60 -1.19 -9.33
C PRO A 58 18.98 -1.84 -9.43
N HIS A 59 20.05 -1.09 -9.14
CA HIS A 59 21.43 -1.58 -9.12
C HIS A 59 21.83 -2.24 -7.80
N GLU A 60 21.04 -2.03 -6.73
CA GLU A 60 21.17 -2.76 -5.46
C GLU A 60 20.41 -4.09 -5.50
N GLN A 61 19.63 -4.34 -6.56
CA GLN A 61 19.01 -5.64 -6.75
C GLN A 61 20.09 -6.72 -6.88
N PRO A 62 19.89 -7.88 -6.24
CA PRO A 62 20.79 -9.02 -6.39
C PRO A 62 21.00 -9.34 -7.87
N THR A 63 22.25 -9.50 -8.28
CA THR A 63 22.55 -9.98 -9.63
C THR A 63 21.94 -11.36 -9.80
N LYS A 64 21.33 -11.58 -10.98
CA LYS A 64 20.81 -12.89 -11.33
C LYS A 64 21.98 -13.89 -11.26
N PRO A 65 21.88 -14.97 -10.46
CA PRO A 65 22.93 -15.97 -10.38
C PRO A 65 23.17 -16.61 -11.76
N GLU A 66 24.41 -17.04 -12.01
CA GLU A 66 24.84 -17.62 -13.30
C GLU A 66 24.08 -18.92 -13.68
N GLY A 67 23.39 -19.54 -12.72
CA GLY A 67 22.53 -20.71 -12.94
C GLY A 67 21.23 -20.63 -12.13
N ARG A 68 20.26 -21.50 -12.46
CA ARG A 68 19.08 -21.74 -11.63
C ARG A 68 19.55 -22.30 -10.28
N THR A 69 19.36 -21.54 -9.21
CA THR A 69 19.49 -22.03 -7.83
C THR A 69 18.23 -22.75 -7.35
N HIS A 70 17.15 -22.77 -8.14
CA HIS A 70 15.99 -23.60 -7.84
C HIS A 70 16.18 -24.99 -8.46
N ILE A 71 15.94 -26.01 -7.65
CA ILE A 71 15.72 -27.37 -8.11
C ILE A 71 14.41 -27.31 -8.90
N ASP A 72 14.42 -27.67 -10.19
CA ASP A 72 13.21 -27.98 -10.96
C ASP A 72 12.54 -29.23 -10.36
N ALA A 73 12.07 -29.12 -9.11
CA ALA A 73 11.14 -30.07 -8.55
C ALA A 73 9.84 -29.80 -9.29
N HIS A 74 9.56 -30.67 -10.26
CA HIS A 74 8.22 -30.78 -10.80
C HIS A 74 7.32 -31.15 -9.63
N ASP A 75 6.60 -30.17 -9.08
CA ASP A 75 5.63 -30.42 -8.04
C ASP A 75 4.54 -31.31 -8.65
N PRO A 76 4.49 -32.61 -8.29
CA PRO A 76 3.48 -33.50 -8.83
C PRO A 76 2.06 -33.11 -8.36
N HIS A 77 1.97 -32.17 -7.42
CA HIS A 77 0.75 -31.61 -6.87
C HIS A 77 0.41 -30.23 -7.43
N ALA A 78 1.18 -29.70 -8.38
CA ALA A 78 0.79 -28.53 -9.17
C ALA A 78 -0.35 -28.91 -10.13
N SER A 79 -1.55 -29.10 -9.58
CA SER A 79 -2.79 -29.14 -10.36
C SER A 79 -3.13 -27.77 -10.97
N ASP A 80 -2.33 -26.75 -10.67
CA ASP A 80 -2.38 -25.40 -11.21
C ASP A 80 -1.96 -25.40 -12.69
N ARG A 81 -2.84 -25.95 -13.54
CA ARG A 81 -2.67 -25.96 -14.99
C ARG A 81 -3.32 -24.72 -15.56
N PHE A 82 -2.50 -23.76 -15.99
CA PHE A 82 -2.98 -22.63 -16.76
C PHE A 82 -3.53 -23.07 -18.13
N PRO A 83 -4.48 -22.31 -18.70
CA PRO A 83 -4.98 -22.54 -20.05
C PRO A 83 -3.84 -22.64 -21.08
N SER A 84 -3.87 -23.68 -21.93
CA SER A 84 -2.84 -23.94 -22.93
C SER A 84 -2.86 -22.96 -24.11
N ASP A 85 -3.92 -22.14 -24.21
CA ASP A 85 -4.09 -21.09 -25.22
C ASP A 85 -3.40 -19.78 -24.82
N GLY A 86 -2.77 -19.73 -23.64
CA GLY A 86 -2.08 -18.54 -23.13
C GLY A 86 -3.03 -17.45 -22.65
N SER A 87 -4.33 -17.74 -22.54
CA SER A 87 -5.29 -16.81 -21.95
C SER A 87 -5.04 -16.66 -20.45
N ALA A 88 -5.12 -15.42 -19.96
CA ALA A 88 -5.06 -15.15 -18.53
C ALA A 88 -6.37 -15.60 -17.87
N LEU A 89 -6.27 -16.21 -16.69
CA LEU A 89 -7.43 -16.50 -15.85
C LEU A 89 -7.97 -15.20 -15.25
N ASN A 90 -9.28 -15.00 -15.32
CA ASN A 90 -9.94 -13.92 -14.60
C ASN A 90 -9.99 -14.24 -13.10
N PRO A 91 -10.18 -13.24 -12.21
CA PRO A 91 -10.18 -13.45 -10.76
C PRO A 91 -11.15 -14.55 -10.26
N HIS A 92 -12.32 -14.68 -10.88
CA HIS A 92 -13.31 -15.73 -10.54
C HIS A 92 -13.00 -17.10 -11.14
N GLN A 93 -11.93 -17.22 -11.92
CA GLN A 93 -11.45 -18.47 -12.52
C GLN A 93 -10.19 -18.98 -11.79
N LEU A 94 -9.80 -18.32 -10.68
CA LEU A 94 -8.61 -18.62 -9.89
C LEU A 94 -8.93 -19.45 -8.64
N ASP A 95 -10.18 -19.86 -8.43
CA ASP A 95 -10.64 -20.49 -7.19
C ASP A 95 -9.88 -21.79 -6.86
N ASP A 96 -9.42 -22.52 -7.88
CA ASP A 96 -8.63 -23.76 -7.76
C ASP A 96 -7.11 -23.53 -7.87
N HIS A 97 -6.67 -22.27 -7.96
CA HIS A 97 -5.30 -21.87 -8.25
C HIS A 97 -4.76 -21.01 -7.07
N GLY A 98 -3.78 -21.52 -6.32
CA GLY A 98 -3.04 -20.75 -5.29
C GLY A 98 -3.48 -20.89 -3.83
N ASN A 99 -4.64 -21.51 -3.51
CA ASN A 99 -5.11 -21.75 -2.13
C ASN A 99 -5.31 -23.22 -1.78
N ALA A 100 -4.89 -24.15 -2.65
CA ALA A 100 -5.02 -25.57 -2.39
C ALA A 100 -4.20 -25.96 -1.13
N PRO A 101 -4.79 -26.66 -0.14
CA PRO A 101 -4.03 -27.24 0.94
C PRO A 101 -2.93 -28.14 0.38
N LEU A 102 -1.67 -27.89 0.77
CA LEU A 102 -0.56 -28.78 0.42
C LEU A 102 -0.94 -30.21 0.89
N PRO A 103 -0.89 -31.22 0.00
CA PRO A 103 -1.09 -32.59 0.44
C PRO A 103 -0.05 -32.94 1.51
N PRO A 104 -0.40 -33.79 2.49
CA PRO A 104 0.55 -34.20 3.53
C PRO A 104 1.79 -34.81 2.88
N HIS A 105 2.96 -34.33 3.31
CA HIS A 105 4.26 -34.82 2.86
C HIS A 105 4.30 -36.34 3.08
N GLN A 106 4.45 -37.11 2.00
CA GLN A 106 4.88 -38.49 2.13
C GLN A 106 6.34 -38.42 2.57
N ASP A 107 6.62 -38.86 3.80
CA ASP A 107 7.97 -39.11 4.26
C ASP A 107 8.57 -40.18 3.33
N ASP A 108 9.44 -39.78 2.41
CA ASP A 108 10.27 -40.74 1.68
C ASP A 108 11.07 -41.53 2.73
N PRO A 109 11.04 -42.88 2.71
CA PRO A 109 11.83 -43.67 3.63
C PRO A 109 13.30 -43.32 3.36
N ARG A 110 13.99 -42.76 4.37
CA ARG A 110 15.44 -42.54 4.32
C ARG A 110 16.11 -43.84 3.90
N THR A 111 16.56 -43.93 2.65
CA THR A 111 17.45 -45.00 2.25
C THR A 111 18.81 -44.72 2.88
N ASP A 112 19.14 -45.56 3.86
CA ASP A 112 20.40 -45.64 4.62
C ASP A 112 21.61 -46.03 3.74
N THR A 113 21.70 -45.45 2.54
CA THR A 113 22.77 -45.71 1.59
C THR A 113 23.60 -44.45 1.39
N ASP A 114 24.16 -43.94 2.47
CA ASP A 114 25.30 -43.01 2.40
C ASP A 114 26.55 -43.83 2.77
N PRO A 115 27.49 -44.10 1.83
CA PRO A 115 28.67 -44.89 2.15
C PRO A 115 29.54 -44.12 3.16
N PRO A 116 30.19 -44.82 4.12
CA PRO A 116 31.04 -44.17 5.10
C PRO A 116 32.18 -43.44 4.38
N ARG A 117 32.31 -42.13 4.63
CA ARG A 117 33.49 -41.37 4.23
C ARG A 117 34.67 -41.86 5.06
N SER A 118 35.61 -42.53 4.39
CA SER A 118 36.95 -42.88 4.86
C SER A 118 37.85 -41.65 4.99
#